data_AF-A0AAD9GZC2-F1
#
_entry.id   AF-A0AAD9GZC2-F1
#
_cell.length_a   1.000
_cell.length_b   1.000
_cell.length_c   1.000
_cell.angle_alpha   90.00
_cell.angle_beta   90.00
_cell.angle_gamma   90.00
#
_symmetry.space_group_name_H-M   'P 1'
#
loop_
_entity.id
_entity.type
_entity.pdbx_description
1 polymer ?
#
loop_
_entity_poly.entity_id
_entity_poly.type
_entity_poly.pdbx_seq_one_letter_code
_entity_poly.pdbx_strand_id
1 'polypeptide(L)'
;MVSSPTSIKSDDGQTPIPRGYSKRGDGFSVQETEGLLTEIRERWQEGWDVIAEVHNTQFPGHKRTAGSLKRKFAKLYRTKIEVTTKEKHARAAIMAKKVREEMRVQRRGLAPAARGLADDLIGDTDTAVGVQGVHEDLSEVEIIGSQPATQPQSLTEAPVTPNEQDLRQTLAPGVPLTQGTPDAWQAAMNRWPIAGESLRRLRSRAASGETVDTQDLAQTMLMVLLDSQHQRDVERDQERGERRLEKQQWQEEMREQQRRHEQERIEDRRRNEQFMQVMTTLVAQIAAGQQRGGLN
;
A
#
# COMPACT_ATOMS: atom_id res chain seq x y z
N MET A 1 16.43 -74.57 -27.53
CA MET A 1 15.11 -74.21 -26.96
C MET A 1 15.39 -73.85 -25.50
N VAL A 2 15.15 -72.67 -24.95
CA VAL A 2 14.31 -71.52 -25.31
C VAL A 2 14.98 -70.27 -24.75
N SER A 3 14.88 -69.17 -25.47
CA SER A 3 15.46 -67.86 -25.21
C SER A 3 14.97 -67.20 -23.91
N SER A 4 15.85 -66.41 -23.29
CA SER A 4 15.55 -65.44 -22.24
C SER A 4 14.50 -64.41 -22.69
N PRO A 5 13.69 -63.91 -21.76
CA PRO A 5 13.23 -62.53 -21.81
C PRO A 5 13.75 -61.72 -20.60
N THR A 6 14.35 -60.60 -20.98
CA THR A 6 14.76 -59.45 -20.18
C THR A 6 13.56 -58.89 -19.38
N SER A 7 13.66 -58.93 -18.05
CA SER A 7 12.74 -58.19 -17.17
C SER A 7 13.21 -56.74 -17.08
N ILE A 8 12.47 -55.86 -17.74
CA ILE A 8 12.62 -54.41 -17.70
C ILE A 8 12.40 -53.95 -16.25
N LYS A 9 13.46 -53.45 -15.61
CA LYS A 9 13.35 -52.57 -14.43
C LYS A 9 13.05 -51.16 -14.93
N SER A 10 11.77 -50.79 -14.94
CA SER A 10 11.38 -49.38 -14.88
C SER A 10 11.32 -48.99 -13.41
N ASP A 11 12.48 -48.59 -12.88
CA ASP A 11 12.59 -47.89 -11.60
C ASP A 11 12.42 -46.39 -11.90
N ASP A 12 11.17 -45.99 -12.15
CA ASP A 12 10.81 -44.58 -12.21
C ASP A 12 10.90 -44.03 -10.78
N GLY A 13 12.03 -43.40 -10.49
CA GLY A 13 12.32 -42.64 -9.27
C GLY A 13 11.42 -41.42 -9.10
N GLN A 14 10.12 -41.63 -9.00
CA GLN A 14 9.16 -40.62 -8.61
C GLN A 14 9.04 -40.66 -7.10
N THR A 15 10.00 -40.03 -6.42
CA THR A 15 9.81 -39.64 -5.02
C THR A 15 8.55 -38.77 -4.96
N PRO A 16 7.50 -39.19 -4.24
CA PRO A 16 6.34 -38.32 -4.07
C PRO A 16 6.81 -37.11 -3.28
N ILE A 17 6.86 -35.95 -3.93
CA ILE A 17 7.11 -34.67 -3.27
C ILE A 17 6.08 -34.60 -2.13
N PRO A 18 6.50 -34.62 -0.85
CA PRO A 18 5.54 -34.55 0.23
C PRO A 18 4.87 -33.18 0.08
N ARG A 19 3.56 -33.17 -0.19
CA ARG A 19 2.72 -31.98 -0.11
C ARG A 19 2.81 -31.48 1.34
N GLY A 20 3.81 -30.64 1.59
CA GLY A 20 4.06 -30.03 2.87
C GLY A 20 2.87 -29.14 3.20
N TYR A 21 2.08 -29.55 4.17
CA TYR A 21 1.08 -28.68 4.75
C TYR A 21 1.80 -27.51 5.42
N SER A 22 1.46 -26.29 5.01
CA SER A 22 2.01 -25.07 5.57
C SER A 22 1.62 -24.97 7.05
N LYS A 23 2.58 -25.13 7.96
CA LYS A 23 2.37 -24.80 9.38
C LYS A 23 2.27 -23.29 9.51
N ARG A 24 1.52 -22.77 10.49
CA ARG A 24 1.46 -21.32 10.75
C ARG A 24 2.89 -20.77 10.91
N GLY A 25 3.26 -19.79 10.10
CA GLY A 25 4.63 -19.23 10.07
C GLY A 25 5.53 -19.79 8.98
N ASP A 26 5.11 -20.84 8.26
CA ASP A 26 5.80 -21.34 7.08
C ASP A 26 5.61 -20.31 5.96
N GLY A 27 6.71 -19.64 5.62
CA GLY A 27 6.73 -18.53 4.67
C GLY A 27 6.30 -18.96 3.28
N PHE A 28 6.47 -18.08 2.31
CA PHE A 28 6.21 -18.45 0.93
C PHE A 28 7.35 -19.33 0.42
N SER A 29 7.01 -20.53 -0.04
CA SER A 29 7.96 -21.38 -0.75
C SER A 29 8.39 -20.72 -2.07
N VAL A 30 9.50 -21.17 -2.66
CA VAL A 30 9.96 -20.62 -3.95
C VAL A 30 8.92 -20.90 -5.04
N GLN A 31 8.40 -22.12 -5.09
CA GLN A 31 7.37 -22.51 -6.06
C GLN A 31 6.05 -21.75 -5.84
N GLU A 32 5.63 -21.54 -4.59
CA GLU A 32 4.48 -20.71 -4.26
C GLU A 32 4.69 -19.25 -4.68
N THR A 33 5.92 -18.74 -4.54
CA THR A 33 6.27 -17.38 -4.95
C THR A 33 6.24 -17.22 -6.47
N GLU A 34 6.76 -18.18 -7.23
CA GLU A 34 6.74 -18.16 -8.69
C GLU A 34 5.31 -18.33 -9.24
N GLY A 35 4.51 -19.24 -8.65
CA GLY A 35 3.09 -19.40 -8.98
C GLY A 35 2.30 -18.11 -8.78
N LEU A 36 2.48 -17.45 -7.63
CA LEU A 36 1.86 -16.16 -7.34
C LEU A 36 2.19 -15.10 -8.40
N LEU A 37 3.45 -15.03 -8.86
CA LEU A 37 3.84 -14.02 -9.85
C LEU A 37 3.21 -14.28 -11.23
N THR A 38 3.06 -15.54 -11.62
CA THR A 38 2.34 -15.92 -12.84
C THR A 38 0.86 -15.52 -12.75
N GLU A 39 0.19 -15.84 -11.64
CA GLU A 39 -1.22 -15.50 -11.44
C GLU A 39 -1.48 -13.98 -11.43
N ILE A 40 -0.62 -13.21 -10.75
CA ILE A 40 -0.72 -11.75 -10.76
C ILE A 40 -0.55 -11.23 -12.19
N ARG A 41 0.40 -11.76 -12.96
CA ARG A 41 0.63 -11.30 -14.33
C ARG A 41 -0.62 -11.46 -15.21
N GLU A 42 -1.33 -12.57 -15.05
CA GLU A 42 -2.52 -12.89 -15.85
C GLU A 42 -3.77 -12.17 -15.36
N ARG A 43 -3.98 -12.06 -14.04
CA ARG A 43 -5.30 -11.71 -13.46
C ARG A 43 -5.29 -10.51 -12.52
N TRP A 44 -4.24 -9.69 -12.53
CA TRP A 44 -4.18 -8.51 -11.65
C TRP A 44 -5.36 -7.53 -11.80
N GLN A 45 -6.05 -7.53 -12.95
CA GLN A 45 -7.21 -6.69 -13.23
C GLN A 45 -8.49 -7.19 -12.54
N GLU A 46 -8.61 -8.50 -12.32
CA GLU A 46 -9.78 -9.15 -11.70
C GLU A 46 -9.82 -8.90 -10.18
N GLY A 47 -8.69 -8.50 -9.59
CA GLY A 47 -8.58 -8.15 -8.19
C GLY A 47 -7.85 -9.19 -7.35
N TRP A 48 -7.45 -8.79 -6.14
CA TRP A 48 -6.64 -9.62 -5.26
C TRP A 48 -7.40 -10.80 -4.64
N ASP A 49 -8.72 -10.71 -4.54
CA ASP A 49 -9.54 -11.78 -3.97
C ASP A 49 -9.65 -12.97 -4.93
N VAL A 50 -9.82 -12.70 -6.24
CA VAL A 50 -9.81 -13.73 -7.29
C VAL A 50 -8.44 -14.40 -7.37
N ILE A 51 -7.35 -13.62 -7.31
CA ILE A 51 -5.99 -14.17 -7.26
C ILE A 51 -5.83 -15.07 -6.04
N ALA A 52 -6.34 -14.67 -4.87
CA ALA A 52 -6.25 -15.50 -3.66
C ALA A 52 -7.02 -16.82 -3.78
N GLU A 53 -8.19 -16.80 -4.41
CA GLU A 53 -8.97 -18.02 -4.68
C GLU A 53 -8.23 -18.99 -5.60
N VAL A 54 -7.70 -18.48 -6.71
CA VAL A 54 -6.93 -19.27 -7.68
C VAL A 54 -5.65 -19.81 -7.03
N HIS A 55 -4.90 -18.96 -6.31
CA HIS A 55 -3.69 -19.34 -5.58
C HIS A 55 -3.95 -20.48 -4.60
N ASN A 56 -5.04 -20.38 -3.81
CA ASN A 56 -5.40 -21.40 -2.83
C ASN A 56 -5.86 -22.70 -3.48
N THR A 57 -6.38 -22.65 -4.71
CA THR A 57 -6.73 -23.82 -5.51
C THR A 57 -5.47 -24.51 -6.04
N GLN A 58 -4.46 -23.75 -6.46
CA GLN A 58 -3.17 -24.28 -6.92
C GLN A 58 -2.31 -24.84 -5.78
N PHE A 59 -2.39 -24.24 -4.60
CA PHE A 59 -1.62 -24.63 -3.40
C PHE A 59 -2.54 -25.08 -2.25
N PRO A 60 -3.24 -26.23 -2.39
CA PRO A 60 -4.14 -26.74 -1.37
C PRO A 60 -3.32 -27.17 -0.14
N GLY A 61 -3.24 -26.29 0.85
CA GLY A 61 -2.40 -26.45 2.04
C GLY A 61 -1.76 -25.15 2.52
N HIS A 62 -1.69 -24.14 1.65
CA HIS A 62 -1.19 -22.80 1.96
C HIS A 62 -2.36 -21.82 1.86
N LYS A 63 -3.20 -21.75 2.90
CA LYS A 63 -4.34 -20.82 2.92
C LYS A 63 -3.82 -19.38 3.03
N ARG A 64 -3.67 -18.71 1.90
CA ARG A 64 -3.26 -17.31 1.80
C ARG A 64 -4.47 -16.41 1.61
N THR A 65 -4.43 -15.24 2.24
CA THR A 65 -5.43 -14.18 2.01
C THR A 65 -4.92 -13.20 0.97
N ALA A 66 -5.83 -12.51 0.28
CA ALA A 66 -5.53 -11.42 -0.65
C ALA A 66 -4.51 -10.42 -0.08
N GLY A 67 -4.68 -10.03 1.19
CA GLY A 67 -3.75 -9.16 1.90
C GLY A 67 -2.35 -9.75 2.06
N SER A 68 -2.23 -11.05 2.34
CA SER A 68 -0.92 -11.72 2.47
C SER A 68 -0.17 -11.82 1.14
N LEU A 69 -0.88 -12.13 0.05
CA LEU A 69 -0.33 -12.19 -1.31
C LEU A 69 0.13 -10.80 -1.77
N LYS A 70 -0.70 -9.78 -1.56
CA LYS A 70 -0.37 -8.38 -1.86
C LYS A 70 0.87 -7.92 -1.10
N ARG A 71 0.99 -8.25 0.20
CA ARG A 71 2.19 -7.95 1.01
C ARG A 71 3.42 -8.68 0.49
N LYS A 72 3.31 -9.97 0.15
CA LYS A 72 4.42 -10.74 -0.42
C LYS A 72 4.89 -10.15 -1.74
N PHE A 73 3.97 -9.86 -2.67
CA PHE A 73 4.30 -9.20 -3.93
C PHE A 73 4.95 -7.84 -3.71
N ALA A 74 4.42 -7.03 -2.78
CA ALA A 74 4.98 -5.74 -2.42
C ALA A 74 6.41 -5.84 -1.91
N LYS A 75 6.70 -6.85 -1.09
CA LYS A 75 8.05 -7.12 -0.61
C LYS A 75 8.99 -7.48 -1.76
N LEU A 76 8.55 -8.36 -2.68
CA LEU A 76 9.38 -8.81 -3.81
C LEU A 76 9.79 -7.69 -4.75
N TYR A 77 8.85 -6.87 -5.24
CA TYR A 77 9.21 -5.84 -6.22
C TYR A 77 10.03 -4.69 -5.61
N ARG A 78 9.94 -4.48 -4.29
CA ARG A 78 10.75 -3.49 -3.55
C ARG A 78 12.14 -4.01 -3.19
N THR A 79 12.38 -5.31 -3.30
CA THR A 79 13.66 -5.92 -2.93
C THR A 79 14.78 -5.41 -3.87
N LYS A 80 15.88 -4.94 -3.28
CA LYS A 80 17.10 -4.63 -4.01
C LYS A 80 17.83 -5.94 -4.31
N ILE A 81 18.25 -6.13 -5.55
CA ILE A 81 18.94 -7.35 -5.97
C ILE A 81 20.42 -7.04 -5.82
N GLU A 82 21.06 -7.67 -4.85
CA GLU A 82 22.50 -7.58 -4.60
C GLU A 82 23.21 -8.83 -5.09
N VAL A 83 24.53 -8.76 -5.32
CA VAL A 83 25.35 -9.90 -5.77
C VAL A 83 25.29 -11.08 -4.79
N THR A 84 25.05 -10.80 -3.51
CA THR A 84 24.91 -11.78 -2.42
C THR A 84 23.51 -12.42 -2.35
N THR A 85 22.54 -11.93 -3.12
CA THR A 85 21.17 -12.43 -3.09
C THR A 85 21.11 -13.81 -3.74
N LYS A 86 20.52 -14.80 -3.04
CA LYS A 86 20.32 -16.14 -3.60
C LYS A 86 19.61 -16.04 -4.94
N GLU A 87 20.15 -16.72 -5.94
CA GLU A 87 19.71 -16.60 -7.34
C GLU A 87 18.19 -16.79 -7.52
N LYS A 88 17.58 -17.75 -6.82
CA LYS A 88 16.14 -18.00 -6.86
C LYS A 88 15.31 -16.80 -6.37
N HIS A 89 15.77 -16.09 -5.34
CA HIS A 89 15.12 -14.88 -4.85
C HIS A 89 15.36 -13.69 -5.77
N ALA A 90 16.54 -13.58 -6.38
CA ALA A 90 16.84 -12.57 -7.39
C ALA A 90 15.93 -12.74 -8.61
N ARG A 91 15.78 -13.95 -9.15
CA ARG A 91 14.86 -14.26 -10.26
C ARG A 91 13.41 -13.87 -9.94
N ALA A 92 12.91 -14.25 -8.76
CA ALA A 92 11.56 -13.88 -8.32
C ALA A 92 11.40 -12.35 -8.18
N ALA A 93 12.40 -11.64 -7.66
CA ALA A 93 12.38 -10.18 -7.54
C ALA A 93 12.39 -9.49 -8.91
N ILE A 94 13.19 -9.98 -9.87
CA ILE A 94 13.21 -9.47 -11.26
C ILE A 94 11.83 -9.65 -11.90
N MET A 95 11.25 -10.85 -11.78
CA MET A 95 9.92 -11.13 -12.31
C MET A 95 8.85 -10.25 -11.64
N ALA A 96 8.89 -10.05 -10.33
CA ALA A 96 7.97 -9.16 -9.62
C ALA A 96 8.08 -7.70 -10.09
N LYS A 97 9.30 -7.21 -10.35
CA LYS A 97 9.52 -5.87 -10.92
C LYS A 97 8.95 -5.77 -12.33
N LYS A 98 9.16 -6.78 -13.17
CA LYS A 98 8.57 -6.84 -14.52
C LYS A 98 7.05 -6.81 -14.48
N VAL A 99 6.42 -7.66 -13.67
CA VAL A 99 4.96 -7.69 -13.49
C VAL A 99 4.45 -6.34 -13.00
N ARG A 100 5.15 -5.70 -12.04
CA ARG A 100 4.78 -4.37 -11.54
C ARG A 100 4.82 -3.29 -12.64
N GLU A 101 5.81 -3.35 -13.53
CA GLU A 101 5.91 -2.43 -14.65
C GLU A 101 4.81 -2.68 -15.70
N GLU A 102 4.52 -3.94 -16.03
CA GLU A 102 3.39 -4.31 -16.89
C GLU A 102 2.06 -3.76 -16.35
N MET A 103 1.81 -3.94 -15.04
CA MET A 103 0.64 -3.36 -14.36
C MET A 103 0.60 -1.82 -14.45
N ARG A 104 1.75 -1.16 -14.34
CA ARG A 104 1.86 0.31 -14.41
C ARG A 104 1.57 0.83 -15.82
N VAL A 105 2.14 0.18 -16.83
CA VAL A 105 1.95 0.52 -18.25
C VAL A 105 0.48 0.31 -18.63
N GLN A 106 -0.14 -0.80 -18.25
CA GLN A 106 -1.56 -1.05 -18.55
C GLN A 106 -2.50 -0.09 -17.82
N ARG A 107 -2.20 0.30 -16.56
CA ARG A 107 -2.94 1.37 -15.85
C ARG A 107 -2.81 2.74 -16.52
N ARG A 108 -1.69 2.99 -17.21
CA ARG A 108 -1.44 4.24 -17.95
C ARG A 108 -1.99 4.19 -19.38
N GLY A 109 -2.06 3.00 -19.99
CA GLY A 109 -2.51 2.74 -21.35
C GLY A 109 -4.03 2.67 -21.54
N LEU A 110 -4.81 2.81 -20.46
CA LEU A 110 -6.27 3.04 -20.54
C LEU A 110 -6.63 4.53 -20.73
N ALA A 111 -5.64 5.43 -20.83
CA ALA A 111 -5.85 6.74 -21.45
C ALA A 111 -5.63 6.58 -22.97
N PRO A 112 -6.60 6.95 -23.81
CA PRO A 112 -6.51 6.70 -25.25
C PRO A 112 -5.35 7.47 -25.85
N ALA A 113 -4.58 6.76 -26.68
CA ALA A 113 -3.72 7.25 -27.77
C ALA A 113 -3.58 8.78 -27.90
N ALA A 114 -2.58 9.37 -27.23
CA ALA A 114 -2.06 10.71 -27.55
C ALA A 114 -0.70 10.95 -26.86
N ARG A 115 0.37 10.35 -27.41
CA ARG A 115 1.80 10.69 -27.33
C ARG A 115 2.53 9.39 -27.71
N GLY A 116 2.75 9.12 -28.99
CA GLY A 116 3.54 9.98 -29.85
C GLY A 116 5.00 9.65 -29.59
N LEU A 117 5.53 8.78 -30.44
CA LEU A 117 6.93 8.62 -30.83
C LEU A 117 7.89 9.63 -30.20
N ALA A 118 8.77 9.17 -29.31
CA ALA A 118 10.05 9.81 -29.06
C ALA A 118 11.02 8.80 -28.43
N ASP A 119 12.14 8.64 -29.13
CA ASP A 119 13.44 8.15 -28.67
C ASP A 119 13.61 6.68 -28.28
N ASP A 120 13.91 5.96 -29.36
CA ASP A 120 14.82 4.84 -29.41
C ASP A 120 16.29 5.33 -29.29
N LEU A 121 17.12 4.58 -28.55
CA LEU A 121 18.59 4.62 -28.48
C LEU A 121 19.32 5.95 -28.15
N ILE A 122 20.08 5.96 -27.04
CA ILE A 122 21.55 6.22 -26.99
C ILE A 122 22.02 6.16 -25.52
N GLY A 123 23.12 5.42 -25.28
CA GLY A 123 24.13 5.85 -24.32
C GLY A 123 24.42 4.96 -23.11
N ASP A 124 25.17 3.88 -23.33
CA ASP A 124 26.19 3.41 -22.38
C ASP A 124 27.04 4.60 -21.91
N THR A 125 27.26 4.75 -20.60
CA THR A 125 28.61 4.88 -20.01
C THR A 125 28.55 5.11 -18.49
N ASP A 126 29.41 4.35 -17.82
CA ASP A 126 30.02 4.62 -16.51
C ASP A 126 30.09 6.11 -16.14
N THR A 127 29.63 6.44 -14.93
CA THR A 127 30.40 7.31 -14.03
C THR A 127 29.87 7.19 -12.60
N ALA A 128 30.72 6.58 -11.77
CA ALA A 128 30.66 6.64 -10.33
C ALA A 128 30.79 8.09 -9.84
N VAL A 129 29.86 8.57 -9.01
CA VAL A 129 30.13 9.51 -7.91
C VAL A 129 29.13 9.21 -6.79
N GLY A 130 29.67 8.85 -5.63
CA GLY A 130 28.91 8.46 -4.46
C GLY A 130 28.20 9.61 -3.75
N VAL A 131 27.10 9.25 -3.08
CA VAL A 131 26.64 9.97 -1.90
C VAL A 131 26.25 8.93 -0.84
N GLN A 132 27.08 8.92 0.19
CA GLN A 132 26.93 8.26 1.48
C GLN A 132 25.53 8.54 2.07
N GLY A 133 24.87 7.51 2.61
CA GLY A 133 23.55 7.65 3.22
C GLY A 133 23.16 6.47 4.10
N VAL A 134 23.96 6.26 5.14
CA VAL A 134 23.66 5.69 6.47
C VAL A 134 22.25 5.11 6.65
N HIS A 135 22.14 3.78 6.78
CA HIS A 135 21.65 3.09 7.99
C HIS A 135 21.47 1.60 7.70
N GLU A 136 22.48 0.82 8.09
CA GLU A 136 22.30 -0.54 8.60
C GLU A 136 21.85 -0.38 10.05
N ASP A 137 20.63 -0.82 10.38
CA ASP A 137 20.36 -1.74 11.48
C ASP A 137 18.84 -1.99 11.56
N LEU A 138 18.45 -3.01 12.33
CA LEU A 138 17.09 -3.54 12.58
C LEU A 138 16.78 -4.83 11.83
N SER A 139 17.58 -5.81 12.23
CA SER A 139 17.13 -7.15 12.54
C SER A 139 15.98 -7.18 13.56
N GLU A 140 15.23 -8.27 13.45
CA GLU A 140 14.25 -8.88 14.36
C GLU A 140 14.22 -8.41 15.83
N VAL A 141 13.01 -8.12 16.33
CA VAL A 141 12.58 -8.50 17.67
C VAL A 141 11.10 -8.91 17.63
N GLU A 142 10.87 -10.22 17.66
CA GLU A 142 9.65 -10.86 18.19
C GLU A 142 9.57 -10.63 19.70
N ILE A 143 8.55 -9.95 20.23
CA ILE A 143 8.08 -10.16 21.62
C ILE A 143 6.55 -10.12 21.67
N ILE A 144 5.98 -11.33 21.65
CA ILE A 144 4.98 -11.88 22.58
C ILE A 144 4.16 -10.85 23.39
N GLY A 145 2.85 -10.78 23.11
CA GLY A 145 1.85 -10.17 23.98
C GLY A 145 0.56 -10.99 23.92
N SER A 146 0.42 -11.93 24.85
CA SER A 146 -0.72 -12.83 25.01
C SER A 146 -2.02 -12.09 25.34
N GLN A 147 -3.08 -12.40 24.59
CA GLN A 147 -4.47 -12.22 25.03
C GLN A 147 -4.81 -13.23 26.13
N PRO A 148 -5.66 -12.88 27.11
CA PRO A 148 -6.58 -13.83 27.70
C PRO A 148 -7.93 -13.79 26.98
N ALA A 149 -8.34 -14.96 26.52
CA ALA A 149 -9.67 -15.25 26.03
C ALA A 149 -10.70 -15.29 27.18
N THR A 150 -11.93 -14.89 26.90
CA THR A 150 -13.11 -15.44 27.56
C THR A 150 -14.22 -15.65 26.54
N GLN A 151 -14.94 -16.74 26.75
CA GLN A 151 -15.66 -17.60 25.80
C GLN A 151 -17.09 -17.14 25.46
N PRO A 152 -17.81 -17.87 24.55
CA PRO A 152 -18.95 -17.39 23.78
C PRO A 152 -20.32 -17.85 24.30
N GLN A 153 -21.37 -17.13 23.89
CA GLN A 153 -22.78 -17.56 23.79
C GLN A 153 -23.44 -16.63 22.75
N SER A 154 -24.40 -16.96 21.90
CA SER A 154 -25.08 -18.19 21.47
C SER A 154 -25.87 -17.82 20.21
N LEU A 155 -26.21 -18.82 19.40
CA LEU A 155 -27.07 -18.75 18.22
C LEU A 155 -28.34 -17.89 18.37
N THR A 156 -28.70 -17.15 17.32
CA THR A 156 -30.09 -17.09 16.86
C THR A 156 -30.12 -16.92 15.34
N GLU A 157 -30.78 -17.86 14.70
CA GLU A 157 -31.04 -17.99 13.28
C GLU A 157 -32.45 -17.44 13.00
N ALA A 158 -32.62 -16.51 12.07
CA ALA A 158 -33.89 -16.27 11.40
C ALA A 158 -33.66 -15.57 10.03
N PRO A 159 -34.41 -15.94 8.98
CA PRO A 159 -34.12 -15.57 7.59
C PRO A 159 -34.92 -14.34 7.15
N VAL A 160 -34.26 -13.37 6.52
CA VAL A 160 -34.93 -12.35 5.68
C VAL A 160 -34.03 -12.03 4.49
N THR A 161 -34.39 -12.53 3.31
CA THR A 161 -34.07 -11.91 2.02
C THR A 161 -35.18 -10.90 1.68
N PRO A 162 -35.05 -10.06 0.65
CA PRO A 162 -33.91 -9.29 0.15
C PRO A 162 -34.26 -7.76 0.12
N ASN A 163 -33.31 -6.84 0.28
CA ASN A 163 -33.58 -5.43 -0.06
C ASN A 163 -32.54 -4.87 -1.05
N GLU A 164 -32.97 -4.69 -2.30
CA GLU A 164 -32.21 -4.10 -3.41
C GLU A 164 -32.01 -2.57 -3.27
N GLN A 165 -32.21 -1.99 -2.09
CA GLN A 165 -32.14 -0.53 -1.89
C GLN A 165 -30.76 0.04 -1.54
N ASP A 166 -29.75 -0.78 -1.24
CA ASP A 166 -28.41 -0.27 -0.86
C ASP A 166 -27.43 -0.09 -2.03
N LEU A 167 -27.82 -0.43 -3.26
CA LEU A 167 -26.96 -0.31 -4.46
C LEU A 167 -27.13 1.02 -5.24
N ARG A 168 -27.73 2.05 -4.63
CA ARG A 168 -27.82 3.41 -5.21
C ARG A 168 -27.14 4.53 -4.43
N GLN A 169 -26.37 4.23 -3.38
CA GLN A 169 -25.74 5.27 -2.53
C GLN A 169 -24.26 5.59 -2.82
N THR A 170 -23.72 5.23 -3.99
CA THR A 170 -22.37 5.64 -4.40
C THR A 170 -22.37 6.39 -5.72
N LEU A 171 -23.15 7.47 -5.82
CA LEU A 171 -23.00 8.49 -6.84
C LEU A 171 -23.22 9.88 -6.22
N ALA A 172 -22.10 10.52 -5.89
CA ALA A 172 -21.93 11.91 -5.45
C ALA A 172 -22.58 12.31 -4.11
N PRO A 173 -21.93 13.17 -3.31
CA PRO A 173 -22.66 13.98 -2.34
C PRO A 173 -23.52 14.94 -3.15
N GLY A 174 -24.74 14.51 -3.47
CA GLY A 174 -25.79 15.39 -3.92
C GLY A 174 -26.00 16.43 -2.84
N VAL A 175 -25.69 17.69 -3.16
CA VAL A 175 -26.16 18.84 -2.40
C VAL A 175 -27.67 18.63 -2.23
N PRO A 176 -28.20 18.56 -1.00
CA PRO A 176 -29.63 18.44 -0.80
C PRO A 176 -30.25 19.65 -1.49
N LEU A 177 -31.05 19.38 -2.52
CA LEU A 177 -31.81 20.39 -3.24
C LEU A 177 -32.96 20.83 -2.31
N THR A 178 -32.62 21.56 -1.25
CA THR A 178 -33.61 22.25 -0.42
C THR A 178 -34.30 23.26 -1.31
N GLN A 179 -35.60 23.04 -1.53
CA GLN A 179 -36.51 23.99 -2.16
C GLN A 179 -36.30 25.39 -1.58
N GLY A 180 -35.86 26.32 -2.43
CA GLY A 180 -36.30 27.71 -2.37
C GLY A 180 -35.77 28.59 -1.23
N THR A 181 -34.58 28.36 -0.68
CA THR A 181 -33.90 29.47 0.02
C THR A 181 -33.22 30.38 -1.02
N PRO A 182 -33.51 31.70 -1.05
CA PRO A 182 -32.82 32.64 -1.93
C PRO A 182 -31.29 32.61 -1.74
N ASP A 183 -30.82 32.10 -0.60
CA ASP A 183 -29.42 31.95 -0.23
C ASP A 183 -28.66 30.90 -1.04
N ALA A 184 -29.27 29.81 -1.49
CA ALA A 184 -28.56 28.77 -2.25
C ALA A 184 -28.11 29.27 -3.63
N TRP A 185 -28.96 30.08 -4.27
CA TRP A 185 -28.62 30.74 -5.53
C TRP A 185 -27.59 31.84 -5.33
N GLN A 186 -27.70 32.60 -4.23
CA GLN A 186 -26.70 33.60 -3.87
C GLN A 186 -25.33 32.95 -3.64
N ALA A 187 -25.28 31.84 -2.91
CA ALA A 187 -24.07 31.06 -2.66
C ALA A 187 -23.47 30.50 -3.96
N ALA A 188 -24.30 29.98 -4.87
CA ALA A 188 -23.85 29.52 -6.18
C ALA A 188 -23.27 30.67 -7.01
N MET A 189 -23.92 31.85 -7.01
CA MET A 189 -23.41 33.03 -7.73
C MET A 189 -22.12 33.60 -7.12
N ASN A 190 -21.94 33.48 -5.80
CA ASN A 190 -20.70 33.88 -5.12
C ASN A 190 -19.55 32.90 -5.39
N ARG A 191 -19.87 31.67 -5.82
CA ARG A 191 -18.87 30.65 -6.17
C ARG A 191 -18.23 30.89 -7.54
N TRP A 192 -18.86 31.70 -8.40
CA TRP A 192 -18.38 32.02 -9.75
C TRP A 192 -18.27 33.54 -9.91
N PRO A 193 -17.18 34.17 -9.46
CA PRO A 193 -17.06 35.62 -9.48
C PRO A 193 -17.12 36.21 -10.89
N ILE A 194 -16.66 35.47 -11.91
CA ILE A 194 -16.64 35.92 -13.30
C ILE A 194 -18.03 35.77 -13.94
N ALA A 195 -18.69 34.62 -13.75
CA ALA A 195 -20.01 34.37 -14.32
C ALA A 195 -21.17 34.97 -13.51
N GLY A 196 -20.92 35.33 -12.24
CA GLY A 196 -21.94 35.70 -11.26
C GLY A 196 -22.72 36.97 -11.61
N GLU A 197 -22.09 37.95 -12.26
CA GLU A 197 -22.81 39.15 -12.73
C GLU A 197 -23.75 38.84 -13.89
N SER A 198 -23.32 38.00 -14.82
CA SER A 198 -24.14 37.60 -15.98
C SER A 198 -25.32 36.74 -15.54
N LEU A 199 -25.11 35.82 -14.59
CA LEU A 199 -26.19 35.06 -13.96
C LEU A 199 -27.17 35.96 -13.20
N ARG A 200 -26.68 37.01 -12.50
CA ARG A 200 -27.54 38.02 -11.86
C ARG A 200 -28.41 38.76 -12.88
N ARG A 201 -27.82 39.21 -13.99
CA ARG A 201 -28.56 39.89 -15.08
C ARG A 201 -29.59 38.98 -15.73
N LEU A 202 -29.22 37.72 -16.01
CA LEU A 202 -30.12 36.71 -16.57
C LEU A 202 -31.31 36.45 -15.65
N ARG A 203 -31.06 36.36 -14.33
CA ARG A 203 -32.11 36.21 -13.31
C ARG A 203 -33.02 37.42 -13.23
N SER A 204 -32.48 38.63 -13.27
CA SER A 204 -33.28 39.86 -13.26
C SER A 204 -34.19 39.96 -14.50
N ARG A 205 -33.68 39.59 -15.69
CA ARG A 205 -34.48 39.51 -16.93
C ARG A 205 -35.57 38.45 -16.88
N ALA A 206 -35.27 37.27 -16.33
CA ALA A 206 -36.27 36.23 -16.14
C ALA A 206 -37.38 36.66 -15.16
N ALA A 207 -37.03 37.40 -14.11
CA ALA A 207 -37.99 37.93 -13.14
C ALA A 207 -38.87 39.05 -13.71
N SER A 208 -38.37 39.84 -14.66
CA SER A 208 -39.16 40.86 -15.36
C SER A 208 -40.03 40.31 -16.51
N GLY A 209 -39.93 39.02 -16.82
CA GLY A 209 -40.65 38.39 -17.94
C GLY A 209 -40.11 38.77 -19.32
N GLU A 210 -38.90 39.34 -19.39
CA GLU A 210 -38.25 39.73 -20.64
C GLU A 210 -37.69 38.49 -21.35
N THR A 211 -37.89 38.38 -22.66
CA THR A 211 -37.37 37.25 -23.44
C THR A 211 -35.84 37.31 -23.44
N VAL A 212 -35.20 36.28 -22.88
CA VAL A 212 -33.74 36.16 -22.87
C VAL A 212 -33.28 35.74 -24.26
N ASP A 213 -32.35 36.51 -24.84
CA ASP A 213 -31.70 36.13 -26.10
C ASP A 213 -30.95 34.80 -25.91
N THR A 214 -31.20 33.86 -26.81
CA THR A 214 -30.50 32.57 -26.86
C THR A 214 -28.99 32.71 -26.91
N GLN A 215 -28.48 33.78 -27.54
CA GLN A 215 -27.04 34.05 -27.60
C GLN A 215 -26.48 34.46 -26.23
N ASP A 216 -27.16 35.35 -25.51
CA ASP A 216 -26.79 35.78 -24.16
C ASP A 216 -26.79 34.59 -23.18
N LEU A 217 -27.77 33.70 -23.32
CA LEU A 217 -27.86 32.48 -22.52
C LEU A 217 -26.67 31.54 -22.79
N ALA A 218 -26.36 31.27 -24.06
CA ALA A 218 -25.25 30.40 -24.44
C ALA A 218 -23.90 30.96 -23.97
N GLN A 219 -23.69 32.27 -24.10
CA GLN A 219 -22.48 32.94 -23.62
C GLN A 219 -22.36 32.84 -22.09
N THR A 220 -23.46 33.05 -21.36
CA THR A 220 -23.47 32.92 -19.91
C THR A 220 -23.16 31.49 -19.47
N MET A 221 -23.74 30.48 -20.12
CA MET A 221 -23.45 29.07 -19.84
C MET A 221 -22.00 28.70 -20.11
N LEU A 222 -21.41 29.17 -21.23
CA LEU A 222 -20.00 28.95 -21.53
C LEU A 222 -19.09 29.54 -20.44
N MET A 223 -19.39 30.74 -19.97
CA MET A 223 -18.63 31.39 -18.91
C MET A 223 -18.70 30.61 -17.59
N VAL A 224 -19.89 30.12 -17.21
CA VAL A 224 -20.04 29.25 -16.03
C VAL A 224 -19.25 27.95 -16.16
N LEU A 225 -19.24 27.33 -17.35
CA LEU A 225 -18.50 26.08 -17.58
C LEU A 225 -16.99 26.28 -17.47
N LEU A 226 -16.46 27.36 -18.06
CA LEU A 226 -15.04 27.70 -17.99
C LEU A 226 -14.63 28.05 -16.55
N ASP A 227 -15.42 28.84 -15.84
CA ASP A 227 -15.14 29.23 -14.45
C ASP A 227 -15.21 27.99 -13.52
N SER A 228 -16.17 27.09 -13.75
CA SER A 228 -16.25 25.81 -13.04
C SER A 228 -15.08 24.87 -13.34
N GLN A 229 -14.55 24.88 -14.56
CA GLN A 229 -13.35 24.11 -14.89
C GLN A 229 -12.13 24.69 -14.17
N HIS A 230 -11.93 26.01 -14.27
CA HIS A 230 -10.83 26.71 -13.61
C HIS A 230 -10.84 26.48 -12.10
N GLN A 231 -12.00 26.59 -11.44
CA GLN A 231 -12.13 26.35 -10.02
C GLN A 231 -11.68 24.93 -9.62
N ARG A 232 -12.02 23.91 -10.41
CA ARG A 232 -11.58 22.52 -10.18
C ARG A 232 -10.09 22.32 -10.43
N ASP A 233 -9.48 23.11 -11.32
CA ASP A 233 -8.03 23.11 -11.49
C ASP A 233 -7.34 23.71 -10.26
N VAL A 234 -7.83 24.85 -9.78
CA VAL A 234 -7.34 25.51 -8.56
C VAL A 234 -7.47 24.61 -7.34
N GLU A 235 -8.64 23.97 -7.13
CA GLU A 235 -8.85 23.02 -6.03
C GLU A 235 -7.87 21.84 -6.10
N ARG A 236 -7.62 21.29 -7.30
CA ARG A 236 -6.63 20.22 -7.50
C ARG A 236 -5.20 20.68 -7.19
N ASP A 237 -4.84 21.91 -7.52
CA ASP A 237 -3.51 22.46 -7.22
C ASP A 237 -3.34 22.75 -5.73
N GLN A 238 -4.39 23.24 -5.07
CA GLN A 238 -4.42 23.40 -3.63
C GLN A 238 -4.25 22.04 -2.92
N GLU A 239 -5.00 21.02 -3.31
CA GLU A 239 -4.90 19.67 -2.74
C GLU A 239 -3.49 19.05 -2.97
N ARG A 240 -2.87 19.33 -4.12
CA ARG A 240 -1.47 18.93 -4.36
C ARG A 240 -0.51 19.68 -3.45
N GLY A 241 -0.76 20.96 -3.18
CA GLY A 241 0.00 21.79 -2.24
C GLY A 241 -0.08 21.26 -0.81
N GLU A 242 -1.29 21.00 -0.33
CA GLU A 242 -1.56 20.44 1.00
C GLU A 242 -0.85 19.10 1.19
N ARG A 243 -0.94 18.19 0.21
CA ARG A 243 -0.21 16.91 0.26
C ARG A 243 1.31 17.06 0.32
N ARG A 244 1.87 18.13 -0.26
CA ARG A 244 3.31 18.41 -0.16
C ARG A 244 3.67 18.91 1.24
N LEU A 245 2.85 19.79 1.82
CA LEU A 245 3.04 20.32 3.17
C LEU A 245 2.90 19.22 4.22
N GLU A 246 1.85 18.40 4.14
CA GLU A 246 1.64 17.27 5.04
C GLU A 246 2.81 16.28 4.97
N LYS A 247 3.32 15.99 3.77
CA LYS A 247 4.51 15.15 3.60
C LYS A 247 5.75 15.78 4.23
N GLN A 248 5.93 17.10 4.14
CA GLN A 248 7.05 17.79 4.78
C GLN A 248 6.93 17.73 6.31
N GLN A 249 5.74 18.00 6.84
CA GLN A 249 5.45 17.91 8.28
C GLN A 249 5.71 16.49 8.80
N TRP A 250 5.21 15.48 8.10
CA TRP A 250 5.45 14.09 8.46
C TRP A 250 6.94 13.73 8.45
N GLN A 251 7.70 14.22 7.47
CA GLN A 251 9.16 14.02 7.45
C GLN A 251 9.87 14.72 8.62
N GLU A 252 9.40 15.90 9.00
CA GLU A 252 9.94 16.63 10.15
C GLU A 252 9.62 15.94 11.47
N GLU A 253 8.38 15.49 11.64
CA GLU A 253 7.93 14.71 12.79
C GLU A 253 8.72 13.40 12.91
N MET A 254 8.94 12.69 11.80
CA MET A 254 9.78 11.48 11.78
C MET A 254 11.22 11.77 12.20
N ARG A 255 11.81 12.89 11.74
CA ARG A 255 13.15 13.30 12.18
C ARG A 255 13.17 13.65 13.66
N GLU A 256 12.13 14.29 14.17
CA GLU A 256 12.02 14.60 15.58
C GLU A 256 11.87 13.35 16.44
N GLN A 257 11.04 12.40 16.01
CA GLN A 257 10.87 11.11 16.69
C GLN A 257 12.19 10.33 16.75
N GLN A 258 12.96 10.33 15.66
CA GLN A 258 14.31 9.74 15.65
C GLN A 258 15.25 10.42 16.64
N ARG A 259 15.23 11.76 16.74
CA ARG A 259 16.03 12.48 17.74
C ARG A 259 15.65 12.11 19.17
N ARG A 260 14.36 11.99 19.46
CA ARG A 260 13.86 11.57 20.78
C ARG A 260 14.31 10.15 21.13
N HIS A 261 14.16 9.23 20.18
CA HIS A 261 14.58 7.85 20.38
C HIS A 261 16.10 7.74 20.59
N GLU A 262 16.91 8.50 19.84
CA GLU A 262 18.36 8.49 20.04
C GLU A 262 18.76 9.07 21.39
N GLN A 263 18.09 10.13 21.86
CA GLN A 263 18.30 10.67 23.21
C GLN A 263 17.96 9.63 24.28
N GLU A 264 16.83 8.94 24.15
CA GLU A 264 16.42 7.87 25.05
C GLU A 264 17.46 6.74 25.10
N ARG A 265 18.01 6.32 23.96
CA ARG A 265 19.10 5.34 23.93
C ARG A 265 20.35 5.82 24.65
N ILE A 266 20.72 7.09 24.51
CA ILE A 266 21.89 7.65 25.18
C ILE A 266 21.66 7.70 26.70
N GLU A 267 20.47 8.08 27.13
CA GLU A 267 20.10 8.07 28.55
C GLU A 267 20.08 6.66 29.12
N ASP A 268 19.54 5.69 28.39
CA ASP A 268 19.53 4.28 28.80
C ASP A 268 20.93 3.72 28.92
N ARG A 269 21.85 4.05 28.00
CA ARG A 269 23.27 3.70 28.14
C ARG A 269 23.85 4.30 29.42
N ARG A 270 23.57 5.57 29.72
CA ARG A 270 24.04 6.23 30.93
C ARG A 270 23.49 5.58 32.21
N ARG A 271 22.19 5.26 32.24
CA ARG A 271 21.56 4.55 33.37
C ARG A 271 22.15 3.15 33.55
N ASN A 272 22.37 2.43 32.44
CA ASN A 272 22.97 1.11 32.46
C ASN A 272 24.43 1.15 32.95
N GLU A 273 25.22 2.13 32.50
CA GLU A 273 26.58 2.35 33.00
C GLU A 273 26.61 2.65 34.50
N GLN A 274 25.72 3.52 34.98
CA GLN A 274 25.57 3.80 36.41
C GLN A 274 25.20 2.54 37.20
N PHE A 275 24.26 1.74 36.68
CA PHE A 275 23.88 0.47 37.28
C PHE A 275 25.08 -0.50 37.34
N MET A 276 25.84 -0.64 36.26
CA MET A 276 27.03 -1.47 36.20
C MET A 276 28.13 -1.02 37.19
N GLN A 277 28.32 0.28 37.38
CA GLN A 277 29.26 0.83 38.37
C GLN A 277 28.86 0.47 39.81
N VAL A 278 27.57 0.58 40.14
CA VAL A 278 27.03 0.18 41.45
C VAL A 278 27.21 -1.33 41.66
N MET A 279 26.85 -2.15 40.67
CA MET A 279 27.01 -3.60 40.73
C MET A 279 28.47 -4.03 40.91
N THR A 280 29.39 -3.41 40.18
CA THR A 280 30.83 -3.68 40.30
C THR A 280 31.33 -3.38 41.71
N THR A 281 30.88 -2.26 42.29
CA THR A 281 31.25 -1.85 43.65
C THR A 281 30.69 -2.81 44.70
N LEU A 282 29.42 -3.24 44.56
CA LEU A 282 28.80 -4.23 45.44
C LEU A 282 29.52 -5.58 45.39
N VAL A 283 29.84 -6.08 44.18
CA VAL A 283 30.57 -7.33 44.01
C VAL A 283 31.97 -7.25 44.64
N ALA A 284 32.67 -6.12 44.46
CA ALA A 284 33.97 -5.90 45.09
C ALA A 284 33.89 -5.91 46.63
N GLN A 285 32.86 -5.30 47.21
CA GLN A 285 32.63 -5.33 48.67
C GLN A 285 32.33 -6.75 49.18
N ILE A 286 31.51 -7.52 48.45
CA ILE A 286 31.19 -8.92 48.80
C ILE A 286 32.45 -9.79 48.72
N ALA A 287 33.25 -9.66 47.66
CA ALA A 287 34.50 -10.41 47.50
C ALA A 287 35.52 -10.07 48.60
N ALA A 288 35.66 -8.79 48.96
CA ALA A 288 36.53 -8.37 50.06
C ALA A 288 36.04 -8.88 51.44
N GLY A 289 34.72 -8.98 51.63
CA GLY A 289 34.12 -9.55 52.85
C GLY A 289 34.38 -11.06 52.99
N GLN A 290 34.34 -11.82 51.89
CA GLN A 290 34.59 -13.27 51.90
C GLN A 290 36.06 -13.62 52.21
N GLN A 291 37.03 -12.84 51.73
CA GLN A 291 38.45 -13.09 52.02
C GLN A 291 38.81 -12.87 53.50
N ARG A 292 38.03 -12.06 54.23
CA ARG A 292 38.25 -11.81 55.67
C ARG A 292 37.67 -12.91 56.57
N GLY A 293 36.82 -13.79 56.06
CA GLY A 293 36.15 -14.86 56.81
C GLY A 293 36.80 -16.25 56.71
N GLY A 294 37.81 -16.45 55.85
CA GLY A 294 38.43 -17.75 55.59
C GLY A 294 39.73 -18.06 56.38
N LEU A 295 40.01 -17.32 57.46
CA LEU A 295 41.24 -17.43 58.27
C LEU A 295 40.99 -17.87 59.73
N ASN A 296 39.95 -18.67 59.98
CA ASN A 296 39.78 -19.39 61.26
C ASN A 296 39.73 -20.90 61.01
#